data_AF-A0A3P1VJ91-F1
#
_entry.id   AF-A0A3P1VJ91-F1
#
_cell.length_a   1.000
_cell.length_b   1.000
_cell.length_c   1.000
_cell.angle_alpha   90.00
_cell.angle_beta   90.00
_cell.angle_gamma   90.00
#
_symmetry.space_group_name_H-M   'P 1'
#
loop_
_entity.id
_entity.type
_entity.pdbx_description
1 polymer ?
#
loop_
_entity_poly.entity_id
_entity_poly.type
_entity_poly.pdbx_seq_one_letter_code
_entity_poly.pdbx_strand_id
1 'polypeptide(L)'
;ALGKAMQITNILRDVGEDFQNGRIYLSVEKLTQYRVNLHSIYYEGVTPNYIKLWESYATEAVRLYDIALNGINYFDEEVRYIIELAAIAYHEILVEVRKANYTLHKKVYVSKLKKMKIYRELSAKYNRSEIL
;
A
#
# COMPACT_ATOMS: atom_id res chain seq x y z
N ALA A 1 0.56 -8.04 12.23
CA ALA A 1 -0.08 -6.85 11.62
C ALA A 1 0.49 -6.54 10.24
N LEU A 2 1.83 -6.46 10.09
CA LEU A 2 2.50 -6.09 8.84
C LEU A 2 2.02 -6.84 7.58
N GLY A 3 2.00 -8.17 7.60
CA GLY A 3 1.56 -8.96 6.43
C GLY A 3 0.13 -8.62 5.97
N LYS A 4 -0.78 -8.32 6.90
CA LYS A 4 -2.14 -7.88 6.56
C LYS A 4 -2.14 -6.49 5.92
N ALA A 5 -1.33 -5.56 6.45
CA ALA A 5 -1.17 -4.23 5.87
C ALA A 5 -0.66 -4.31 4.43
N MET A 6 0.39 -5.10 4.20
CA MET A 6 0.97 -5.33 2.87
C MET A 6 -0.03 -5.98 1.91
N GLN A 7 -0.84 -6.93 2.39
CA GLN A 7 -1.86 -7.57 1.56
C GLN A 7 -2.95 -6.59 1.14
N ILE A 8 -3.44 -5.74 2.06
CA ILE A 8 -4.39 -4.67 1.72
C ILE A 8 -3.76 -3.71 0.71
N THR A 9 -2.50 -3.32 0.89
CA THR A 9 -1.79 -2.46 -0.06
C THR A 9 -1.68 -3.10 -1.45
N ASN A 10 -1.38 -4.41 -1.55
CA ASN A 10 -1.35 -5.12 -2.83
C ASN A 10 -2.73 -5.09 -3.51
N ILE A 11 -3.79 -5.43 -2.78
CA ILE A 11 -5.18 -5.37 -3.28
C ILE A 11 -5.51 -3.97 -3.81
N LEU A 12 -5.14 -2.93 -3.06
CA LEU A 12 -5.44 -1.54 -3.44
C LEU A 12 -4.62 -1.04 -4.63
N ARG A 13 -3.41 -1.55 -4.84
CA ARG A 13 -2.56 -1.23 -6.01
C ARG A 13 -3.08 -1.91 -7.27
N ASP A 14 -3.59 -3.14 -7.13
CA ASP A 14 -3.81 -4.05 -8.25
C ASP A 14 -5.31 -4.16 -8.64
N VAL A 15 -6.20 -3.33 -8.09
CA VAL A 15 -7.67 -3.36 -8.33
C VAL A 15 -8.04 -3.54 -9.80
N GLY A 16 -7.44 -2.76 -10.70
CA GLY A 16 -7.75 -2.83 -12.13
C GLY A 16 -7.20 -4.06 -12.83
N GLU A 17 -5.97 -4.47 -12.52
CA GLU A 17 -5.36 -5.70 -13.03
C GLU A 17 -6.18 -6.92 -12.58
N ASP A 18 -6.61 -6.94 -11.32
CA ASP A 18 -7.46 -8.00 -10.79
C ASP A 18 -8.84 -8.02 -11.45
N PHE A 19 -9.47 -6.84 -11.65
CA PHE A 19 -10.74 -6.73 -12.35
C PHE A 19 -10.67 -7.29 -13.77
N GLN A 20 -9.63 -6.93 -14.53
CA GLN A 20 -9.40 -7.47 -15.89
C GLN A 20 -9.23 -8.99 -15.90
N ASN A 21 -8.65 -9.55 -14.84
CA ASN A 21 -8.47 -10.99 -14.65
C ASN A 21 -9.70 -11.69 -14.06
N GLY A 22 -10.86 -11.00 -13.96
CA GLY A 22 -12.09 -11.55 -13.41
C GLY A 22 -12.07 -11.75 -11.89
N ARG A 23 -11.19 -11.06 -11.17
CA ARG A 23 -11.04 -11.14 -9.71
C ARG A 23 -11.44 -9.82 -9.05
N ILE A 24 -12.13 -9.91 -7.92
CA ILE A 24 -12.49 -8.76 -7.08
C ILE A 24 -12.18 -9.12 -5.63
N TYR A 25 -11.19 -8.45 -5.04
CA TYR A 25 -10.80 -8.66 -3.64
C TYR A 25 -11.40 -7.63 -2.66
N LEU A 26 -12.01 -6.56 -3.19
CA LEU A 26 -12.76 -5.60 -2.38
C LEU A 26 -14.07 -6.26 -1.91
N SER A 27 -14.36 -6.19 -0.62
CA SER A 27 -15.56 -6.83 -0.06
C SER A 27 -16.85 -6.26 -0.67
N VAL A 28 -17.81 -7.16 -0.93
CA VAL A 28 -19.15 -6.79 -1.44
C VAL A 28 -19.84 -5.81 -0.51
N GLU A 29 -19.75 -6.01 0.80
CA GLU A 29 -20.32 -5.11 1.81
C GLU A 29 -19.82 -3.66 1.63
N LYS A 30 -18.51 -3.45 1.48
CA LYS A 30 -17.95 -2.10 1.29
C LYS A 30 -18.32 -1.54 -0.08
N LEU A 31 -18.29 -2.35 -1.14
CA LEU A 31 -18.73 -1.93 -2.47
C LEU A 31 -20.18 -1.40 -2.42
N THR A 32 -21.08 -2.12 -1.72
CA THR A 32 -22.46 -1.69 -1.50
C THR A 32 -22.55 -0.45 -0.62
N GLN A 33 -21.85 -0.41 0.52
CA GLN A 33 -21.85 0.71 1.45
C GLN A 33 -21.45 2.04 0.78
N TYR A 34 -20.39 2.01 -0.03
CA TYR A 34 -19.89 3.18 -0.73
C TYR A 34 -20.57 3.39 -2.10
N ARG A 35 -21.49 2.52 -2.51
CA ARG A 35 -22.20 2.56 -3.80
C ARG A 35 -21.24 2.61 -4.99
N VAL A 36 -20.31 1.65 -5.02
CA VAL A 36 -19.27 1.53 -6.04
C VAL A 36 -19.56 0.32 -6.92
N ASN A 37 -19.62 0.55 -8.23
CA ASN A 37 -19.62 -0.48 -9.25
C ASN A 37 -18.25 -0.49 -9.96
N LEU A 38 -17.46 -1.54 -9.78
CA LEU A 38 -16.10 -1.61 -10.36
C LEU A 38 -16.09 -1.62 -11.89
N HIS A 39 -17.12 -2.14 -12.56
CA HIS A 39 -17.23 -2.07 -14.01
C HIS A 39 -17.32 -0.61 -14.46
N SER A 40 -18.22 0.18 -13.87
CA SER A 40 -18.30 1.62 -14.16
C SER A 40 -17.02 2.35 -13.77
N ILE A 41 -16.39 2.04 -12.62
CA ILE A 41 -15.10 2.67 -12.26
C ILE A 41 -14.02 2.38 -13.30
N TYR A 42 -13.99 1.16 -13.83
CA TYR A 42 -13.00 0.76 -14.83
C TYR A 42 -13.25 1.40 -16.20
N TYR A 43 -14.49 1.49 -16.67
CA TYR A 43 -14.78 1.99 -18.03
C TYR A 43 -15.13 3.49 -18.10
N GLU A 44 -15.72 4.04 -17.04
CA GLU A 44 -16.21 5.43 -16.99
C GLU A 44 -15.31 6.32 -16.13
N GLY A 45 -14.49 5.72 -15.25
CA GLY A 45 -13.46 6.40 -14.47
C GLY A 45 -13.72 6.49 -12.97
N VAL A 46 -12.71 6.99 -12.25
CA VAL A 46 -12.71 7.11 -10.80
C VAL A 46 -13.74 8.13 -10.32
N THR A 47 -14.54 7.74 -9.33
CA THR A 47 -15.53 8.60 -8.68
C THR A 47 -15.13 8.94 -7.24
N PRO A 48 -15.68 10.02 -6.64
CA PRO A 48 -15.47 10.33 -5.22
C PRO A 48 -15.85 9.17 -4.28
N ASN A 49 -16.87 8.38 -4.64
CA ASN A 49 -17.30 7.22 -3.87
C ASN A 49 -16.27 6.09 -3.88
N TYR A 50 -15.66 5.83 -5.04
CA TYR A 50 -14.56 4.88 -5.15
C TYR A 50 -13.35 5.33 -4.32
N ILE A 51 -12.99 6.62 -4.36
CA ILE A 51 -11.90 7.16 -3.54
C ILE A 51 -12.19 6.95 -2.05
N LYS A 52 -13.42 7.24 -1.59
CA LYS A 52 -13.82 6.99 -0.19
C LYS A 52 -13.72 5.51 0.20
N LEU A 53 -14.14 4.60 -0.68
CA LEU A 53 -13.99 3.17 -0.48
C LEU A 53 -12.50 2.78 -0.36
N TRP A 54 -11.68 3.22 -1.32
CA TRP A 54 -10.26 2.92 -1.38
C TRP A 54 -9.54 3.43 -0.11
N GLU A 55 -9.81 4.67 0.29
CA GLU A 55 -9.24 5.29 1.48
C GLU A 55 -9.68 4.61 2.78
N SER A 56 -10.88 4.00 2.82
CA SER A 56 -11.31 3.22 3.97
C SER A 56 -10.45 1.97 4.20
N TYR A 57 -9.93 1.36 3.12
CA TYR A 57 -8.99 0.25 3.21
C TYR A 57 -7.57 0.76 3.48
N ALA A 58 -7.17 1.85 2.85
CA ALA A 58 -5.84 2.44 3.05
C ALA A 58 -5.65 2.88 4.50
N THR A 59 -6.67 3.49 5.12
CA THR A 59 -6.66 3.85 6.55
C THR A 59 -6.42 2.62 7.44
N GLU A 60 -7.06 1.49 7.14
CA GLU A 60 -6.84 0.26 7.90
C GLU A 60 -5.42 -0.30 7.67
N ALA A 61 -4.91 -0.25 6.44
CA ALA A 61 -3.52 -0.63 6.16
C ALA A 61 -2.52 0.24 6.94
N VAL A 62 -2.70 1.57 6.95
CA VAL A 62 -1.88 2.52 7.71
C VAL A 62 -1.89 2.17 9.20
N ARG A 63 -3.07 1.98 9.79
CA ARG A 63 -3.20 1.57 11.20
C ARG A 63 -2.46 0.26 11.49
N LEU A 64 -2.50 -0.71 10.57
CA LEU A 64 -1.79 -1.99 10.71
C LEU A 64 -0.27 -1.84 10.54
N TYR A 65 0.21 -0.91 9.70
CA TYR A 65 1.63 -0.54 9.65
C TYR A 65 2.08 0.06 10.99
N ASP A 66 1.31 1.00 11.55
CA ASP A 66 1.62 1.62 12.83
C ASP A 66 1.70 0.59 13.97
N ILE A 67 0.74 -0.34 14.03
CA ILE A 67 0.77 -1.44 15.00
C ILE A 67 2.02 -2.30 14.82
N ALA A 68 2.40 -2.61 13.58
CA ALA A 68 3.59 -3.41 13.31
C ALA A 68 4.88 -2.69 13.72
N LEU A 69 5.00 -1.40 13.40
CA LEU A 69 6.18 -0.59 13.67
C LEU A 69 6.32 -0.27 15.16
N ASN A 70 5.23 -0.04 15.88
CA ASN A 70 5.26 0.12 17.34
C ASN A 70 5.74 -1.15 18.06
N GLY A 71 5.49 -2.33 17.46
CA GLY A 71 5.98 -3.61 17.96
C GLY A 71 7.39 -3.99 17.50
N ILE A 72 8.10 -3.12 16.77
CA ILE A 72 9.35 -3.53 16.11
C ILE A 72 10.47 -3.90 17.10
N ASN A 73 10.44 -3.35 18.30
CA ASN A 73 11.43 -3.63 19.35
C ASN A 73 11.33 -5.04 19.94
N TYR A 74 10.27 -5.80 19.64
CA TYR A 74 10.15 -7.21 20.02
C TYR A 74 10.94 -8.16 19.11
N PHE A 75 11.45 -7.67 17.97
CA PHE A 75 12.31 -8.44 17.09
C PHE A 75 13.79 -8.21 17.41
N ASP A 76 14.64 -9.15 17.00
CA ASP A 76 16.10 -8.98 17.05
C ASP A 76 16.54 -7.76 16.27
N GLU A 77 17.49 -6.99 16.81
CA GLU A 77 17.96 -5.73 16.23
C GLU A 77 18.38 -5.87 14.76
N GLU A 78 19.01 -7.00 14.43
CA GLU A 78 19.47 -7.33 13.09
C GLU A 78 18.35 -7.33 12.04
N VAL A 79 17.13 -7.75 12.40
CA VAL A 79 16.01 -7.88 11.45
C VAL A 79 15.08 -6.67 11.42
N ARG A 80 15.12 -5.80 12.44
CA ARG A 80 14.26 -4.60 12.54
C ARG A 80 14.39 -3.71 11.31
N TYR A 81 15.63 -3.50 10.85
CA TYR A 81 15.91 -2.73 9.64
C TYR A 81 15.13 -3.23 8.42
N ILE A 82 15.14 -4.55 8.18
CA ILE A 82 14.47 -5.17 7.02
C ILE A 82 12.96 -5.02 7.14
N ILE A 83 12.43 -5.21 8.35
CA ILE A 83 11.00 -5.08 8.66
C ILE A 83 10.52 -3.64 8.40
N GLU A 84 11.25 -2.64 8.91
CA GLU A 84 10.89 -1.23 8.74
C GLU A 84 11.03 -0.79 7.27
N LEU A 85 12.09 -1.22 6.59
CA LEU A 85 12.28 -0.94 5.16
C LEU A 85 11.11 -1.48 4.33
N ALA A 86 10.70 -2.71 4.57
CA ALA A 86 9.55 -3.31 3.89
C ALA A 86 8.25 -2.55 4.19
N ALA A 87 8.01 -2.21 5.46
CA ALA A 87 6.81 -1.47 5.87
C ALA A 87 6.73 -0.10 5.19
N ILE A 88 7.80 0.69 5.21
CA ILE A 88 7.83 2.02 4.59
C ILE A 88 7.69 1.92 3.07
N ALA A 89 8.42 0.99 2.42
CA ALA A 89 8.35 0.82 0.97
C ALA A 89 6.95 0.41 0.49
N TYR A 90 6.25 -0.45 1.25
CA TYR A 90 4.88 -0.82 0.91
C TYR A 90 3.88 0.29 1.23
N HIS A 91 4.00 0.96 2.38
CA HIS A 91 3.17 2.13 2.69
C HIS A 91 3.25 3.19 1.58
N GLU A 92 4.45 3.40 1.01
CA GLU A 92 4.68 4.34 -0.07
C GLU A 92 3.92 4.02 -1.37
N ILE A 93 3.56 2.75 -1.60
CA ILE A 93 2.70 2.38 -2.75
C ILE A 93 1.36 3.09 -2.66
N LEU A 94 0.77 3.20 -1.45
CA LEU A 94 -0.51 3.88 -1.26
C LEU A 94 -0.44 5.35 -1.69
N VAL A 95 0.67 6.02 -1.38
CA VAL A 95 0.92 7.41 -1.79
C VAL A 95 1.09 7.52 -3.30
N GLU A 96 1.79 6.59 -3.93
CA GLU A 96 1.95 6.60 -5.40
C GLU A 96 0.62 6.29 -6.12
N VAL A 97 -0.28 5.47 -5.54
CA VAL A 97 -1.66 5.31 -6.06
C VAL A 97 -2.43 6.63 -6.00
N ARG A 98 -2.37 7.35 -4.86
CA ARG A 98 -3.02 8.65 -4.68
C ARG A 98 -2.53 9.68 -5.71
N LYS A 99 -1.21 9.77 -5.92
CA LYS A 99 -0.59 10.66 -6.94
C LYS A 99 -0.99 10.29 -8.36
N ALA A 100 -1.24 9.01 -8.61
CA ALA A 100 -1.75 8.53 -9.89
C ALA A 100 -3.28 8.65 -10.00
N ASN A 101 -3.93 9.43 -9.13
CA ASN A 101 -5.37 9.66 -9.09
C ASN A 101 -6.18 8.35 -9.01
N TYR A 102 -5.69 7.38 -8.24
CA TYR A 102 -6.34 6.08 -8.00
C TYR A 102 -6.63 5.29 -9.29
N THR A 103 -5.78 5.44 -10.30
CA THR A 103 -5.91 4.78 -11.60
C THR A 103 -6.09 3.25 -11.51
N LEU A 104 -6.94 2.69 -12.38
CA LEU A 104 -7.12 1.24 -12.56
C LEU A 104 -6.37 0.71 -13.79
N HIS A 105 -5.76 1.56 -14.61
CA HIS A 105 -5.21 1.16 -15.92
C HIS A 105 -3.68 1.04 -15.96
N LYS A 106 -3.01 1.38 -14.87
CA LYS A 106 -1.57 1.23 -14.76
C LYS A 106 -1.19 0.80 -13.36
N LYS A 107 -0.25 -0.15 -13.29
CA LYS A 107 0.39 -0.52 -12.04
C LYS A 107 1.32 0.60 -11.60
N VAL A 108 1.14 1.09 -10.39
CA VAL A 108 2.02 2.11 -9.80
C VAL A 108 3.19 1.45 -9.08
N TYR A 109 4.32 2.15 -9.05
CA TYR A 109 5.54 1.68 -8.42
C TYR A 109 6.21 2.81 -7.64
N VAL A 110 6.83 2.46 -6.52
CA VAL A 110 7.75 3.36 -5.84
C VAL A 110 9.02 3.50 -6.68
N SER A 111 9.37 4.73 -7.06
CA SER A 111 10.52 5.00 -7.93
C SER A 111 11.83 4.54 -7.29
N LYS A 112 12.83 4.20 -8.12
CA LYS A 112 14.16 3.76 -7.64
C LYS A 112 14.82 4.80 -6.74
N LEU A 113 14.70 6.09 -7.10
CA LEU A 113 15.21 7.21 -6.30
C LEU A 113 14.55 7.25 -4.92
N LYS A 114 13.24 7.04 -4.85
CA LYS A 114 12.51 7.04 -3.58
C LYS A 114 12.84 5.83 -2.71
N LYS A 115 12.98 4.64 -3.32
CA LYS A 115 13.50 3.45 -2.62
C LYS A 115 14.90 3.68 -2.05
N MET A 116 15.78 4.32 -2.82
CA MET A 116 17.14 4.65 -2.38
C MET A 116 17.14 5.67 -1.23
N LYS A 117 16.24 6.66 -1.28
CA LYS A 117 16.05 7.63 -0.18
C LYS A 117 15.65 6.91 1.11
N ILE A 118 14.61 6.07 1.05
CA ILE A 118 14.15 5.28 2.21
C ILE A 118 15.28 4.39 2.75
N TYR A 119 16.01 3.71 1.86
CA TYR A 119 17.15 2.88 2.22
C TYR A 119 18.22 3.65 3.00
N ARG A 120 18.61 4.84 2.52
CA ARG A 120 19.63 5.67 3.18
C ARG A 120 19.18 6.18 4.54
N GLU A 121 17.95 6.67 4.63
CA GLU A 121 17.37 7.17 5.89
C GLU A 121 17.35 6.07 6.96
N LEU A 122 16.94 4.86 6.60
CA LEU A 122 16.95 3.72 7.52
C LEU A 122 18.34 3.18 7.82
N SER A 123 19.25 3.16 6.85
CA SER A 123 20.62 2.69 7.09
C SER A 123 21.33 3.58 8.10
N ALA A 124 21.12 4.90 8.01
CA ALA A 124 21.59 5.86 9.01
C ALA A 124 20.95 5.62 10.38
N LYS A 125 19.62 5.41 10.44
CA LYS A 125 18.89 5.12 11.70
C LYS A 125 19.43 3.89 12.43
N TYR A 126 19.80 2.84 11.69
CA TYR A 126 20.28 1.58 12.23
C TYR A 126 21.81 1.44 12.27
N ASN A 127 22.56 2.52 12.02
CA ASN A 127 24.03 2.52 11.95
C ASN A 127 24.61 1.42 11.04
N ARG A 128 23.89 1.02 9.98
CA ARG A 128 24.40 0.05 9.01
C ARG A 128 25.35 0.76 8.06
N SER A 129 26.56 0.21 7.93
CA SER A 129 27.52 0.63 6.91
C SER A 129 26.87 0.51 5.52
N GLU A 130 27.01 1.52 4.66
CA GLU A 130 26.57 1.41 3.26
C GLU A 130 27.39 0.30 2.58
N ILE A 131 26.81 -0.90 2.44
CA ILE A 131 27.30 -1.88 1.48
C ILE A 131 26.68 -1.46 0.14
N LEU A 132 27.39 -0.59 -0.58
CA LEU A 132 27.12 -0.24 -1.97
C LEU A 132 27.79 -1.25 -2.91
#